data_AF-A0A2W4TXG6-F1
#
_entry.id   AF-A0A2W4TXG6-F1
#
_cell.length_a   1.000
_cell.length_b   1.000
_cell.length_c   1.000
_cell.angle_alpha   90.00
_cell.angle_beta   90.00
_cell.angle_gamma   90.00
#
_symmetry.space_group_name_H-M   'P 1'
#
loop_
_entity.id
_entity.type
_entity.pdbx_description
1 polymer ?
#
loop_
_entity_poly.entity_id
_entity_poly.type
_entity_poly.pdbx_seq_one_letter_code
_entity_poly.pdbx_strand_id
1 'polypeptide(L)' 'MFLAFLDASFDERERNFVRLFNVIDKAMVSGDAQQVALILNQITDLAKSSPFKELQNLSKVQTALADPEHEWKF' A
#
# COMPACT_ATOMS: atom_id res chain seq x y z
N MET A 1 8.95 7.17 16.04
CA MET A 1 7.55 7.30 15.61
C MET A 1 7.43 7.24 14.09
N PHE A 2 8.02 8.17 13.33
CA PHE A 2 7.93 8.19 11.86
C PHE A 2 8.57 6.98 11.14
N LEU A 3 9.80 6.57 11.50
CA LEU A 3 10.44 5.40 10.87
C LEU A 3 9.66 4.10 11.11
N ALA A 4 9.12 3.91 12.32
CA ALA A 4 8.26 2.76 12.63
C ALA A 4 6.94 2.79 11.84
N PHE A 5 6.37 3.97 11.60
CA PHE A 5 5.21 4.14 10.71
C PHE A 5 5.54 3.77 9.26
N LEU A 6 6.72 4.16 8.76
CA LEU A 6 7.18 3.77 7.44
C LEU A 6 7.33 2.26 7.34
N ASP A 7 8.04 1.63 8.27
CA ASP A 7 8.25 0.18 8.29
C ASP A 7 6.90 -0.56 8.30
N ALA A 8 5.97 -0.16 9.18
CA ALA A 8 4.63 -0.74 9.24
C ALA A 8 3.84 -0.56 7.92
N SER A 9 4.00 0.59 7.26
CA SER A 9 3.35 0.86 5.96
C SER A 9 3.90 -0.03 4.84
N PHE A 10 5.21 -0.29 4.84
CA PHE A 10 5.83 -1.21 3.89
C PHE A 10 5.40 -2.65 4.15
N ASP A 11 5.42 -3.09 5.40
CA ASP A 11 4.99 -4.42 5.82
C ASP A 11 3.52 -4.70 5.43
N GLU A 12 2.63 -3.74 5.67
CA GLU A 12 1.22 -3.89 5.28
C GLU A 12 1.05 -3.99 3.77
N ARG A 13 1.78 -3.14 3.03
CA ARG A 13 1.75 -3.15 1.57
C ARG A 13 2.25 -4.48 1.00
N GLU A 14 3.34 -5.03 1.53
CA GLU A 14 3.84 -6.35 1.16
C GLU A 14 2.76 -7.42 1.39
N ARG A 15 2.16 -7.46 2.59
CA ARG A 15 1.07 -8.40 2.91
C ARG A 15 -0.10 -8.27 1.95
N ASN A 16 -0.47 -7.05 1.58
CA ASN A 16 -1.56 -6.80 0.63
C ASN A 16 -1.23 -7.31 -0.77
N PHE A 17 0.00 -7.11 -1.27
CA PHE A 17 0.43 -7.68 -2.55
C PHE A 17 0.44 -9.21 -2.52
N VAL A 18 1.04 -9.81 -1.48
CA VAL A 18 1.07 -11.27 -1.32
C VAL A 18 -0.35 -11.84 -1.32
N ARG A 19 -1.29 -11.18 -0.62
CA ARG A 19 -2.70 -11.60 -0.62
C ARG A 19 -3.32 -11.53 -2.01
N LEU A 20 -3.14 -10.42 -2.74
CA LEU A 20 -3.70 -10.26 -4.08
C LEU A 20 -3.12 -11.29 -5.07
N PHE A 21 -1.81 -11.55 -5.00
CA PHE A 21 -1.15 -12.58 -5.82
C PHE A 21 -1.67 -14.00 -5.52
N ASN A 22 -1.86 -14.34 -4.24
CA ASN A 22 -2.46 -15.62 -3.86
C ASN A 22 -3.92 -15.77 -4.35
N VAL A 23 -4.68 -14.68 -4.45
CA VAL A 23 -6.07 -14.71 -4.92
C VAL A 23 -6.12 -14.84 -6.44
N ILE A 24 -5.26 -14.12 -7.18
CA ILE A 24 -5.20 -14.27 -8.64
C ILE A 24 -4.70 -15.65 -9.05
N ASP A 25 -3.77 -16.27 -8.33
CA ASP A 25 -3.34 -17.65 -8.57
C ASP A 25 -4.53 -18.62 -8.49
N LYS A 26 -5.40 -18.46 -7.49
CA LYS A 26 -6.61 -19.28 -7.36
C LYS A 26 -7.62 -19.02 -8.47
N ALA A 27 -7.81 -17.76 -8.85
CA ALA A 27 -8.71 -17.37 -9.95
C ALA A 27 -8.23 -17.88 -11.31
N MET A 28 -6.91 -17.97 -11.51
CA MET A 28 -6.33 -18.56 -12.71
C MET A 28 -6.60 -20.07 -12.79
N VAL A 29 -6.53 -20.79 -11.66
CA VAL A 29 -6.85 -22.23 -11.61
C VAL A 29 -8.32 -22.51 -11.90
N SER A 30 -9.23 -21.63 -11.47
CA SER A 30 -10.67 -21.78 -11.74
C SER A 30 -11.06 -21.43 -13.18
N GLY A 31 -10.16 -20.83 -13.97
CA GLY A 31 -10.46 -20.36 -15.32
C GLY A 31 -11.36 -19.12 -15.37
N ASP A 32 -11.56 -18.43 -14.25
CA ASP A 32 -12.41 -17.25 -14.16
C ASP A 32 -11.65 -16.00 -14.62
N ALA A 33 -11.69 -15.75 -15.93
CA ALA A 33 -11.02 -14.61 -16.56
C ALA A 33 -11.53 -13.25 -16.06
N GLN A 34 -12.79 -13.14 -15.62
CA GLN A 34 -13.34 -11.89 -15.09
C GLN A 34 -12.78 -11.59 -13.70
N GLN A 35 -12.70 -12.61 -12.85
CA GLN A 35 -12.09 -12.49 -11.53
C GLN A 35 -10.58 -12.16 -11.64
N VAL A 36 -9.86 -12.80 -12.56
CA VAL A 36 -8.46 -12.48 -12.84
C VAL A 36 -8.29 -11.01 -13.24
N ALA A 37 -9.11 -10.51 -14.18
CA ALA A 37 -9.05 -9.11 -14.60
C ALA A 37 -9.34 -8.12 -13.46
N LEU A 38 -10.32 -8.43 -12.60
CA LEU A 38 -10.64 -7.62 -11.43
C LEU A 38 -9.45 -7.52 -10.47
N ILE A 39 -8.79 -8.65 -10.18
CA ILE A 39 -7.66 -8.68 -9.24
C ILE A 39 -6.44 -7.97 -9.83
N LEU A 40 -6.17 -8.10 -11.13
CA LEU A 40 -5.10 -7.34 -11.80
C LEU A 40 -5.31 -5.82 -11.70
N ASN A 41 -6.56 -5.36 -11.84
CA ASN A 41 -6.88 -3.94 -11.63
C ASN A 41 -6.58 -3.51 -10.19
N GLN A 42 -6.96 -4.32 -9.19
CA GLN A 42 -6.65 -4.04 -7.78
C GLN A 42 -5.15 -3.98 -7.49
N ILE A 43 -4.35 -4.90 -8.06
CA ILE A 43 -2.89 -4.89 -7.96
C ILE A 43 -2.33 -3.60 -8.58
N THR A 44 -2.83 -3.22 -9.75
CA THR A 44 -2.40 -2.01 -10.45
C THR A 44 -2.75 -0.74 -9.68
N ASP A 45 -3.94 -0.68 -9.08
CA ASP A 45 -4.38 0.47 -8.30
C ASP A 45 -3.61 0.59 -6.97
N LEU A 46 -3.29 -0.53 -6.32
CA LEU A 46 -2.38 -0.56 -5.17
C LEU A 46 -0.96 -0.13 -5.58
N ALA A 47 -0.46 -0.54 -6.74
CA ALA A 47 0.83 -0.11 -7.25
C ALA A 47 0.88 1.41 -7.52
N LYS A 48 -0.22 1.99 -8.02
CA LYS A 48 -0.35 3.44 -8.24
C LYS A 48 -0.43 4.25 -6.95
N SER A 49 -1.00 3.70 -5.87
CA SER A 49 -0.91 4.35 -4.57
C SER A 49 0.53 4.22 -4.09
N SER A 50 1.26 5.32 -3.93
CA SER A 50 2.61 5.29 -3.34
C SER A 50 2.50 5.56 -1.84
N PRO A 51 3.17 4.80 -0.96
CA PRO A 51 3.26 5.16 0.46
C PRO A 51 3.95 6.52 0.65
N PHE A 52 4.72 6.96 -0.35
CA PHE A 52 5.36 8.26 -0.40
C PHE A 52 4.51 9.35 -1.03
N LYS A 53 3.28 9.08 -1.49
CA LYS A 53 2.44 10.11 -2.13
C LYS A 53 2.17 11.26 -1.16
N GLU A 54 1.91 10.95 0.10
CA GLU A 54 1.80 11.92 1.21
C GLU A 54 3.15 12.62 1.50
N LEU A 55 4.27 11.93 1.27
CA LEU A 55 5.63 12.43 1.50
C LEU A 55 6.22 13.27 0.36
N GLN A 56 5.49 13.40 -0.77
CA GLN A 56 5.91 14.26 -1.89
C GLN A 56 6.01 15.74 -1.49
N ASN A 57 5.38 16.15 -0.40
CA ASN A 57 5.50 17.49 0.14
C ASN A 57 6.46 17.50 1.34
N LEU A 58 7.75 17.69 1.06
CA LEU A 58 8.81 17.74 2.08
C LEU A 58 8.54 18.80 3.17
N SER A 59 7.88 19.91 2.84
CA SER A 59 7.53 20.94 3.82
C SER A 59 6.48 20.43 4.82
N LYS A 60 5.47 19.68 4.38
CA LYS A 60 4.50 19.03 5.28
C LYS A 60 5.16 18.00 6.18
N VAL A 61 6.07 17.20 5.63
CA VAL A 61 6.80 16.19 6.39
C VAL A 61 7.67 16.84 7.47
N GLN A 62 8.37 17.93 7.14
CA GLN A 62 9.16 18.68 8.12
C GLN A 62 8.30 19.25 9.25
N THR A 63 7.14 19.83 8.93
CA THR A 63 6.21 20.34 9.95
C THR A 63 5.68 19.24 10.85
N ALA A 64 5.32 18.07 10.29
CA ALA A 64 4.87 16.91 11.04
C ALA A 64 5.98 16.31 11.93
N LEU A 65 7.22 16.31 11.48
CA LEU A 65 8.38 15.87 12.28
C LEU A 65 8.73 16.85 13.41
N ALA A 66 8.39 18.13 13.26
CA ALA A 66 8.62 19.15 14.27
C ALA A 66 7.55 19.16 15.38
N ASP A 67 6.42 18.48 15.17
CA ASP A 67 5.33 18.34 16.14
C ASP A 67 5.46 17.01 16.93
N PRO A 68 5.83 17.06 18.22
CA PRO A 68 6.01 15.86 19.04
C PRO A 68 4.71 15.11 19.35
N GLU A 69 3.55 15.75 19.21
CA GLU A 69 2.23 15.13 19.39
C GLU A 69 1.66 14.57 18.07
N HIS A 70 2.42 14.67 16.97
CA HIS A 70 1.94 14.25 15.67
C HIS A 70 1.80 12.73 15.57
N GLU A 71 0.55 12.28 15.40
CA GLU A 71 0.21 10.89 15.10
C GLU A 71 0.16 10.64 13.60
N TRP A 72 1.00 9.74 13.12
CA TRP A 72 0.96 9.24 11.74
C TRP A 72 -0.18 8.21 11.61
N LYS A 73 -1.11 8.44 10.69
CA LYS A 73 -2.30 7.59 10.43
C LYS A 73 -2.31 7.05 8.99
N PHE A 74 -2.99 5.93 8.79
CA PHE A 74 -3.19 5.25 7.51
C PHE A 74 -4.29 5.88 6.66
#